data_AF-A0A0C2R686-F1
#
_entry.id   AF-A0A0C2R686-F1
#
_cell.length_a   1.000
_cell.length_b   1.000
_cell.length_c   1.000
_cell.angle_alpha   90.00
_cell.angle_beta   90.00
_cell.angle_gamma   90.00
#
_symmetry.space_group_name_H-M   'P 1'
#
loop_
_entity.id
_entity.type
_entity.pdbx_description
1 polymer ?
#
loop_
_entity_poly.entity_id
_entity_poly.type
_entity_poly.pdbx_seq_one_letter_code
_entity_poly.pdbx_strand_id
1 'polypeptide(L)' 'MIEKYTIDALSQDSVSIKKQQYAVVEGAEYPIGEPWRKAYTNSISGREELKTEVPADYSNAILMIWGETPTVVEAPIA' A
#
# COMPACT_ATOMS: atom_id res chain seq x y z
N MET A 1 -20.35 3.05 5.47
CA MET A 1 -19.33 2.01 5.20
C MET A 1 -17.99 2.52 5.64
N ILE A 2 -17.14 1.64 6.17
CA ILE A 2 -15.80 1.98 6.67
C ILE A 2 -14.79 1.41 5.69
N GLU A 3 -13.82 2.21 5.27
CA GLU A 3 -12.70 1.73 4.46
C GLU A 3 -11.47 1.58 5.35
N LYS A 4 -10.79 0.44 5.25
CA LYS A 4 -9.56 0.17 6.00
C LYS A 4 -8.44 -0.16 5.03
N TYR A 5 -7.29 0.48 5.26
CA TYR A 5 -6.04 0.17 4.61
C TYR A 5 -5.20 -0.69 5.56
N THR A 6 -4.58 -1.73 5.03
CA THR A 6 -3.65 -2.58 5.77
C THR A 6 -2.33 -2.60 5.02
N ILE A 7 -1.26 -2.26 5.72
CA ILE A 7 0.11 -2.48 5.28
C ILE A 7 0.46 -3.92 5.62
N ASP A 8 0.86 -4.69 4.61
CA ASP A 8 1.19 -6.10 4.70
C ASP A 8 2.57 -6.33 4.05
N ALA A 9 3.31 -7.32 4.56
CA ALA A 9 4.63 -7.69 4.07
C ALA A 9 5.60 -6.51 3.79
N LEU A 10 5.60 -5.48 4.64
CA LEU A 10 6.53 -4.35 4.51
C LEU A 10 7.97 -4.80 4.79
N SER A 11 8.84 -4.62 3.80
CA SER A 11 10.28 -4.85 3.86
C SER A 11 11.03 -3.63 3.35
N GLN A 12 12.37 -3.70 3.27
CA GLN A 12 13.15 -2.64 2.64
C GLN A 12 12.91 -2.53 1.13
N ASP A 13 12.50 -3.60 0.46
CA ASP A 13 12.44 -3.63 -1.01
C ASP A 13 11.02 -3.56 -1.58
N SER A 14 10.02 -3.87 -0.77
CA SER A 14 8.63 -3.88 -1.21
C SER A 14 7.64 -3.82 -0.06
N VAL A 15 6.39 -3.54 -0.40
CA VAL A 15 5.24 -3.51 0.50
C VAL A 15 4.00 -3.99 -0.24
N SER A 16 3.08 -4.66 0.44
CA SER A 16 1.75 -4.95 -0.08
C SER A 16 0.69 -4.13 0.66
N ILE A 17 -0.18 -3.45 -0.07
CA ILE A 17 -1.31 -2.72 0.49
C ILE A 17 -2.60 -3.46 0.17
N LYS A 18 -3.41 -3.65 1.20
CA LYS A 18 -4.79 -4.11 1.08
C LYS A 18 -5.74 -2.98 1.45
N LYS A 19 -6.73 -2.75 0.59
CA LYS A 19 -7.87 -1.87 0.85
C LYS A 19 -9.16 -2.70 0.86
N GLN A 20 -9.90 -2.64 1.97
CA GLN A 20 -11.14 -3.41 2.16
C GLN A 20 -12.24 -2.50 2.71
N GLN A 21 -13.44 -2.64 2.14
CA GLN A 21 -14.64 -2.00 2.65
C GLN A 21 -15.33 -2.89 3.69
N TYR A 22 -15.92 -2.26 4.71
CA TYR A 22 -16.66 -2.90 5.78
C TYR A 22 -18.04 -2.25 5.97
N ALA A 23 -19.05 -3.08 6.24
CA ALA A 23 -20.33 -2.63 6.80
C ALA A 23 -20.36 -2.88 8.30
N VAL A 24 -21.11 -2.05 9.01
CA VAL A 24 -21.43 -2.25 10.41
C VAL A 24 -22.87 -2.74 10.48
N VAL A 25 -23.05 -3.95 11.00
CA VAL A 25 -24.38 -4.57 11.23
C VAL A 25 -24.46 -4.91 12.70
N GLU A 26 -25.43 -4.32 13.40
CA GLU A 26 -25.62 -4.49 14.85
C GLU A 26 -24.35 -4.20 15.68
N GLY A 27 -23.54 -3.25 15.21
CA GLY A 27 -22.28 -2.86 15.86
C GLY A 27 -21.07 -3.74 15.52
N ALA A 28 -21.24 -4.84 14.79
CA ALA A 28 -20.15 -5.67 14.30
C ALA A 28 -19.74 -5.30 12.87
N GLU A 29 -18.44 -5.30 12.59
CA GLU A 29 -17.90 -5.00 11.27
C GLU A 29 -17.76 -6.26 10.41
N TYR A 30 -18.25 -6.20 9.18
CA TYR A 30 -18.15 -7.29 8.20
C TYR A 30 -17.52 -6.79 6.91
N PRO A 31 -16.51 -7.49 6.35
CA PRO A 31 -15.93 -7.12 5.07
C PRO A 31 -16.97 -7.30 3.96
N ILE A 32 -17.04 -6.34 3.04
CA ILE A 32 -17.90 -6.39 1.87
C ILE A 32 -17.06 -6.41 0.61
N GLY A 33 -17.38 -7.36 -0.28
CA GLY A 33 -16.74 -7.50 -1.59
C GLY A 33 -15.28 -7.93 -1.51
N GLU A 34 -14.67 -8.02 -2.68
CA GLU A 34 -13.26 -8.39 -2.80
C GLU A 34 -12.33 -7.24 -2.38
N PRO A 35 -11.25 -7.51 -1.62
CA PRO A 35 -10.26 -6.50 -1.32
C PRO A 35 -9.51 -6.07 -2.58
N TRP A 36 -9.22 -4.78 -2.69
CA TRP A 36 -8.16 -4.34 -3.58
C TRP A 36 -6.81 -4.63 -2.92
N ARG A 37 -5.90 -5.24 -3.68
CA ARG A 37 -4.53 -5.50 -3.25
C ARG A 37 -3.56 -5.11 -4.35
N LYS A 38 -2.51 -4.40 -3.97
CA LYS A 38 -1.39 -4.09 -4.85
C LYS A 38 -0.09 -4.13 -4.08
N ALA A 39 0.96 -4.66 -4.72
CA ALA A 39 2.31 -4.60 -4.20
C ALA A 39 3.04 -3.42 -4.86
N TYR A 40 3.84 -2.73 -4.06
CA TYR A 40 4.71 -1.65 -4.51
C TYR A 40 6.15 -2.03 -4.22
N THR A 41 7.03 -1.70 -5.15
CA THR A 41 8.46 -1.94 -5.04
C THR A 41 9.13 -0.65 -4.60
N ASN A 42 10.18 -0.76 -3.79
CA ASN A 42 11.04 0.36 -3.40
C ASN A 42 11.98 0.76 -4.54
N SER A 43 11.39 1.10 -5.69
CA SER A 43 12.02 1.62 -6.88
C SER A 43 11.57 3.05 -7.14
N ILE A 44 12.13 3.73 -8.15
CA ILE A 44 11.73 5.11 -8.47
C ILE A 44 10.25 5.14 -8.87
N SER A 45 9.82 4.32 -9.85
CA SER A 45 8.42 4.35 -10.28
C SER A 45 7.47 3.80 -9.21
N GLY A 46 7.88 2.74 -8.49
CA GLY A 46 7.06 2.13 -7.44
C GLY A 46 6.76 3.10 -6.29
N ARG A 47 7.71 3.96 -5.91
CA ARG A 47 7.49 5.03 -4.93
C ARG A 47 6.50 6.09 -5.44
N GLU A 48 6.55 6.45 -6.71
CA GLU A 48 5.62 7.43 -7.29
C GLU A 48 4.19 6.86 -7.42
N GLU A 49 4.05 5.59 -7.82
CA GLU A 49 2.76 4.89 -7.80
C GLU A 49 2.18 4.83 -6.38
N LEU A 50 3.01 4.48 -5.39
CA LEU A 50 2.60 4.40 -3.99
C LEU A 50 2.05 5.75 -3.50
N LYS A 51 2.73 6.86 -3.78
CA LYS A 51 2.27 8.21 -3.41
C LYS A 51 0.96 8.60 -4.10
N THR A 52 0.75 8.12 -5.32
CA THR A 52 -0.41 8.48 -6.13
C THR A 52 -1.65 7.70 -5.71
N GLU A 53 -1.51 6.41 -5.42
CA GLU A 53 -2.63 5.49 -5.21
C GLU A 53 -2.98 5.26 -3.74
N VAL A 54 -2.04 5.50 -2.82
CA VAL A 54 -2.20 5.21 -1.39
C VAL A 54 -2.27 6.52 -0.60
N PRO A 55 -3.21 6.65 0.37
CA PRO A 55 -3.35 7.87 1.17
C PRO A 55 -2.05 8.28 1.85
N ALA A 56 -1.82 9.60 1.93
CA ALA A 56 -0.57 10.21 2.38
C ALA A 56 -0.08 9.66 3.73
N ASP A 57 -0.98 9.43 4.69
CA ASP A 57 -0.59 8.93 6.02
C ASP A 57 0.10 7.56 5.97
N TYR A 58 -0.35 6.68 5.05
CA TYR A 58 0.24 5.36 4.88
C TYR A 58 1.47 5.40 3.97
N SER A 59 1.40 6.10 2.84
CA SER A 59 2.52 6.20 1.92
C SER A 59 3.71 6.92 2.55
N ASN A 60 3.49 7.99 3.32
CA ASN A 60 4.55 8.66 4.06
C ASN A 60 5.20 7.76 5.13
N ALA A 61 4.41 6.96 5.85
CA ALA A 61 4.96 6.02 6.83
C ALA A 61 5.86 4.96 6.18
N ILE A 62 5.45 4.45 5.02
CA ILE A 62 6.25 3.48 4.25
C ILE A 62 7.53 4.14 3.73
N LEU A 63 7.41 5.32 3.13
CA LEU A 63 8.56 6.06 2.60
C LEU A 63 9.56 6.44 3.69
N MET A 64 9.09 6.74 4.91
CA MET A 64 9.95 6.97 6.07
C MET A 64 10.78 5.73 6.42
N ILE A 65 10.20 4.53 6.33
CA ILE A 65 10.90 3.25 6.57
C ILE A 65 11.88 2.92 5.44
N TRP A 66 11.53 3.25 4.20
CA TRP A 66 12.38 3.06 3.02
C TRP A 66 13.47 4.13 2.85
N GLY A 67 13.40 5.24 3.59
CA GLY A 67 14.32 6.37 3.46
C GLY A 67 14.28 7.06 2.10
N GLU A 68 15.27 7.91 1.82
CA GLU A 68 15.30 8.77 0.62
C GLU A 68 15.71 8.01 -0.66
N THR A 69 16.44 6.90 -0.53
CA THR A 69 17.05 6.22 -1.68
C THR A 69 16.30 4.92 -2.02
N PRO A 70 15.87 4.72 -3.28
CA PRO A 70 15.32 3.44 -3.72
C PRO A 70 16.32 2.30 -3.55
N THR A 71 15.87 1.13 -3.10
CA THR A 71 16.72 -0.05 -2.93
C THR A 71 16.65 -1.00 -4.13
N VAL A 72 15.61 -0.88 -4.96
CA VAL A 72 15.40 -1.72 -6.14
C VAL A 72 15.59 -0.90 -7.41
N VAL A 73 16.48 -1.39 -8.28
CA VAL A 73 16.70 -0.85 -9.62
C VAL A 73 15.75 -1.52 -10.60
N GLU A 74 14.98 -0.71 -11.33
CA GLU A 74 14.10 -1.21 -12.38
C GLU A 74 14.92 -1.64 -13.59
N ALA A 75 14.61 -2.81 -14.13
CA ALA A 75 15.19 -3.22 -15.41
C ALA A 75 14.70 -2.26 -16.51
N PRO A 76 15.57 -1.81 -17.42
CA PRO A 76 15.12 -1.04 -18.56
C PRO A 76 14.13 -1.88 -19.37
N ILE A 77 12.98 -1.28 -19.67
CA ILE A 77 12.05 -1.81 -20.67
C ILE A 77 12.79 -1.85 -22.01
N ALA A 78 13.01 -3.06 -22.52
CA ALA A 78 13.64 -3.33 -23.82
C ALA A 78 12.70 -3.04 -24.99
#